data_AF-A0A350UJD9-F1
#
_entry.id   AF-A0A350UJD9-F1
#
_cell.length_a   1.000
_cell.length_b   1.000
_cell.length_c   1.000
_cell.angle_alpha   90.00
_cell.angle_beta   90.00
_cell.angle_gamma   90.00
#
_symmetry.space_group_name_H-M   'P 1'
#
loop_
_entity.id
_entity.type
_entity.pdbx_description
1 polymer ?
#
loop_
_entity_poly.entity_id
_entity_poly.type
_entity_poly.pdbx_seq_one_letter_code
_entity_poly.pdbx_strand_id
1 'polypeptide(L)' 'MGKRVELVAVDAPVLPPMVLEEVTSLGVVVHDDERAHFFPWSEVVEIAPCKPSAEEMKAEELMEAALEVDSEP' A
#
# COMPACT_ATOMS: atom_id res chain seq x y z
N MET A 1 10.44 2.91 3.25
CA MET A 1 9.41 2.39 2.32
C MET A 1 8.07 2.57 3.00
N GLY A 2 7.20 3.43 2.47
CA GLY A 2 5.83 3.59 2.99
C GLY A 2 4.95 2.37 2.66
N LYS A 3 3.81 2.25 3.31
CA LYS A 3 2.87 1.12 3.08
C LYS A 3 2.00 1.41 1.87
N ARG A 4 1.88 0.46 0.94
CA ARG A 4 0.96 0.58 -0.19
C ARG A 4 -0.48 0.35 0.27
N VAL A 5 -1.37 1.27 -0.09
CA VAL A 5 -2.78 1.28 0.29
C VAL A 5 -3.67 1.50 -0.92
N GLU A 6 -4.85 0.91 -0.88
CA GLU A 6 -5.96 1.19 -1.78
C GLU A 6 -6.92 2.14 -1.05
N LEU A 7 -7.22 3.27 -1.69
CA LEU A 7 -8.19 4.24 -1.19
C LEU A 7 -9.53 4.02 -1.90
N VAL A 8 -10.57 3.76 -1.11
CA VAL A 8 -11.96 3.73 -1.58
C VAL A 8 -12.56 5.10 -1.30
N ALA A 9 -12.93 5.83 -2.34
CA ALA A 9 -13.52 7.16 -2.23
C ALA A 9 -15.03 7.15 -2.53
N VAL A 10 -15.76 8.10 -1.95
CA VAL A 10 -17.24 8.14 -2.00
C VAL A 10 -17.77 8.27 -3.44
N ASP A 11 -17.14 9.12 -4.27
CA ASP A 11 -17.64 9.49 -5.60
C ASP A 11 -16.61 9.26 -6.73
N ALA A 12 -15.52 8.53 -6.46
CA ALA A 12 -14.47 8.29 -7.45
C ALA A 12 -14.30 6.79 -7.74
N PRO A 13 -13.83 6.42 -8.96
CA PRO A 13 -13.40 5.05 -9.23
C PRO A 13 -12.31 4.62 -8.23
N VAL A 14 -12.17 3.31 -8.04
CA VAL A 14 -11.08 2.71 -7.24
C VAL A 14 -9.76 3.34 -7.69
N LEU A 15 -9.12 4.07 -6.79
CA LEU A 15 -7.86 4.73 -7.06
C LEU A 15 -6.75 3.69 -7.21
N PRO A 16 -5.75 3.93 -8.07
CA PRO A 16 -4.60 3.04 -8.16
C PRO A 16 -3.90 2.93 -6.80
N PRO A 17 -3.21 1.80 -6.52
CA PRO A 17 -2.38 1.63 -5.33
C PRO A 17 -1.46 2.83 -5.08
N MET A 18 -1.62 3.49 -3.93
CA MET A 18 -0.79 4.63 -3.53
C MET A 18 0.01 4.29 -2.28
N VAL A 19 1.09 5.03 -2.02
CA VAL A 19 1.89 4.87 -0.81
C VAL A 19 1.31 5.78 0.28
N LEU A 20 0.92 5.22 1.41
CA LEU A 20 0.51 6.01 2.56
C LEU A 20 1.70 6.76 3.15
N GLU A 21 1.60 8.09 3.17
CA GLU A 21 2.61 8.97 3.76
C GLU A 21 2.21 9.37 5.18
N GLU A 22 1.02 9.96 5.35
CA GLU A 22 0.56 10.48 6.64
C GLU A 22 -0.96 10.31 6.83
N VAL A 23 -1.37 10.03 8.07
CA VAL A 23 -2.77 10.07 8.50
C VAL A 23 -2.94 11.23 9.47
N THR A 24 -3.80 12.17 9.12
CA THR A 24 -4.05 13.40 9.90
C THR A 24 -5.46 13.42 10.46
N SER A 25 -5.76 14.40 11.32
CA SER A 25 -7.13 14.64 11.78
C SER A 25 -8.09 15.13 10.69
N LEU A 26 -7.57 15.65 9.57
CA LEU A 26 -8.37 16.21 8.48
C LEU A 26 -8.57 15.24 7.31
N GLY A 27 -7.66 14.28 7.16
CA GLY A 27 -7.67 13.33 6.06
C GLY A 27 -6.38 12.53 5.99
N VAL A 28 -6.09 11.99 4.82
CA VAL A 28 -4.86 11.24 4.56
C VAL A 28 -4.04 11.84 3.44
N VAL A 29 -2.73 11.76 3.59
CA VAL A 29 -1.77 12.10 2.56
C VAL A 29 -1.23 10.78 2.01
N VAL A 30 -1.39 10.61 0.71
CA VAL A 30 -0.85 9.47 -0.03
C VAL A 30 0.02 9.99 -1.17
N HIS A 31 0.99 9.19 -1.59
CA HIS A 31 1.87 9.50 -2.69
C HIS A 31 1.66 8.52 -3.84
N ASP A 32 1.59 9.04 -5.05
CA ASP A 32 1.91 8.26 -6.26
C ASP A 32 3.42 8.42 -6.59
N ASP A 33 3.88 7.78 -7.67
CA ASP A 33 5.28 7.83 -8.12
C ASP A 33 5.77 9.25 -8.46
N GLU A 34 4.87 10.21 -8.67
CA GLU A 34 5.18 11.55 -9.15
C GLU A 34 4.86 12.66 -8.12
N ARG A 35 3.85 12.49 -7.27
CA ARG A 35 3.24 13.56 -6.44
C ARG A 35 2.53 13.07 -5.18
N ALA A 36 2.43 13.99 -4.21
CA ALA A 36 1.61 13.85 -3.02
C ALA A 36 0.15 14.26 -3.31
N HIS A 37 -0.80 13.51 -2.78
CA HIS A 37 -2.23 13.76 -2.85
C HIS A 37 -2.82 13.78 -1.45
N PHE A 38 -3.69 14.75 -1.19
CA PHE A 38 -4.44 14.84 0.07
C PHE A 38 -5.90 14.48 -0.18
N PHE A 39 -6.41 13.51 0.59
CA PHE A 39 -7.81 13.10 0.58
C PHE A 39 -8.47 13.41 1.92
N PRO A 40 -9.46 14.32 1.98
CA PRO A 40 -10.18 14.62 3.20
C PRO A 40 -11.05 13.44 3.64
N TRP A 41 -11.31 13.30 4.94
CA TRP A 41 -12.18 12.23 5.46
C TRP A 41 -13.61 12.25 4.92
N SER A 42 -14.07 13.39 4.39
CA SER A 42 -15.37 13.48 3.70
C SER A 42 -15.41 12.71 2.38
N GLU A 43 -14.25 12.41 1.79
CA GLU A 43 -14.12 11.72 0.51
C GLU A 43 -13.60 10.29 0.67
N VAL A 44 -12.95 9.95 1.78
CA VAL A 44 -12.39 8.63 2.06
C VAL A 44 -13.42 7.75 2.78
N VAL A 45 -13.79 6.64 2.15
CA VAL A 45 -14.65 5.60 2.75
C VAL A 45 -13.81 4.57 3.49
N GLU A 46 -12.74 4.10 2.86
CA GLU A 46 -11.89 3.04 3.39
C GLU A 46 -10.44 3.19 2.93
N ILE A 47 -9.51 2.78 3.80
CA ILE A 47 -8.09 2.63 3.50
C ILE A 47 -7.73 1.18 3.74
N ALA A 48 -7.57 0.43 2.66
CA ALA A 48 -7.22 -0.98 2.71
C ALA A 48 -5.73 -1.17 2.38
N PRO A 49 -5.05 -2.17 2.97
CA PRO A 49 -3.72 -2.55 2.49
C PRO A 49 -3.83 -3.06 1.05
N CYS A 50 -2.91 -2.65 0.18
CA CYS A 50 -2.80 -3.28 -1.14
C CYS A 50 -2.51 -4.76 -0.97
N LYS A 51 -3.25 -5.61 -1.71
CA LYS A 51 -2.85 -7.01 -1.84
C LYS A 51 -1.48 -7.05 -2.55
N PRO A 52 -0.50 -7.82 -2.04
CA PRO A 52 0.76 -7.96 -2.73
C PRO A 52 0.48 -8.48 -4.15
N SER A 53 1.19 -7.91 -5.12
CA SER A 53 1.15 -8.45 -6.48
C SER A 53 1.64 -9.90 -6.49
N ALA A 54 1.24 -10.67 -7.51
CA ALA A 54 1.73 -12.05 -7.66
C ALA A 54 3.27 -12.11 -7.73
N GLU A 55 3.93 -11.05 -8.18
CA GLU A 55 5.38 -10.92 -8.21
C GLU A 55 5.97 -10.65 -6.82
N GLU A 56 5.33 -9.81 -6.01
CA GLU A 56 5.72 -9.56 -4.62
C GLU A 56 5.54 -10.82 -3.75
N MET A 57 4.42 -11.55 -3.92
CA MET A 57 4.22 -12.83 -3.21
C MET A 57 5.31 -13.85 -3.58
N LYS A 58 5.65 -13.95 -4.88
CA LYS A 58 6.70 -14.86 -5.35
C LYS A 58 8.09 -14.46 -4.83
N ALA A 59 8.36 -13.17 -4.68
CA ALA A 59 9.61 -12.67 -4.11
C ALA A 59 9.71 -12.97 -2.61
N GLU A 60 8.61 -12.84 -1.87
CA GLU A 60 8.53 -13.24 -0.45
C GLU A 60 8.76 -14.75 -0.30
N GLU A 61 8.10 -15.59 -1.11
CA GLU A 61 8.29 -17.04 -1.10
C GLU A 61 9.75 -17.44 -1.38
N LEU A 62 10.41 -16.77 -2.34
CA LEU A 62 11.83 -17.01 -2.65
C LEU A 62 12.76 -16.55 -1.53
N MET A 63 12.43 -15.47 -0.82
CA MET A 63 13.21 -15.00 0.33
C MET A 63 13.07 -15.94 1.53
N GLU A 64 11.87 -16.43 1.82
CA GLU A 64 11.66 -17.45 2.87
C GLU A 64 12.41 -18.74 2.53
N ALA A 65 12.33 -19.23 1.30
CA ALA A 65 13.07 -20.41 0.87
C ALA A 65 14.61 -20.23 0.98
N ALA A 66 15.13 -19.02 0.73
CA ALA A 66 16.54 -18.73 0.88
C ALA A 66 17.01 -18.70 2.36
N LEU A 67 16.14 -18.27 3.27
CA LEU A 67 16.41 -18.27 4.72
C LEU A 67 16.39 -19.69 5.32
N GLU A 68 15.55 -20.58 4.78
CA GLU A 68 15.54 -21.99 5.18
C GLU A 68 16.81 -22.73 4.75
N VAL A 69 17.33 -22.44 3.55
CA VAL A 69 18.56 -23.07 3.02
C VAL A 69 19.83 -22.63 3.75
N ASP A 70 19.89 -21.40 4.30
CA ASP A 70 21.03 -20.89 5.08
C ASP A 70 21.03 -21.41 6.53
N SER A 71 19.98 -22.13 6.94
CA SER A 71 19.80 -22.68 8.30
C SER A 71 20.15 -24.17 8.43
N GLU A 72 20.61 -24.83 7.36
CA GLU A 72 21.14 -26.20 7.41
C GLU A 72 22.69 -26.17 7.61
N PRO A 73 23.22 -26.68 8.74
CA PRO A 73 24.66 -26.85 8.97
C PRO A 73 25.26 -28.09 8.27
#